data_AF-A0A927NEV2-F1
#
_entry.id   AF-A0A927NEV2-F1
#
_cell.length_a   1.000
_cell.length_b   1.000
_cell.length_c   1.000
_cell.angle_alpha   90.00
_cell.angle_beta   90.00
_cell.angle_gamma   90.00
#
_symmetry.space_group_name_H-M   'P 1'
#
loop_
_entity.id
_entity.type
_entity.pdbx_description
1 polymer ?
#
loop_
_entity_poly.entity_id
_entity_poly.type
_entity_poly.pdbx_seq_one_letter_code
_entity_poly.pdbx_strand_id
1 'polypeptide(L)' 'MENSLDVKISENIKREIEQSGKSKSEIAKAIGVSKPTVSQYVSGRIQPSLSTLSKLCNFLNISADEILEIQP' A
#
# COMPACT_ATOMS: atom_id res chain seq x y z
N MET A 1 8.48 21.05 -1.63
CA MET A 1 8.79 20.09 -2.69
C MET A 1 8.50 18.72 -2.11
N GLU A 2 7.52 18.01 -2.66
CA GLU A 2 7.18 16.66 -2.21
C GLU A 2 8.37 15.74 -2.51
N ASN A 3 8.78 14.91 -1.55
CA ASN A 3 9.93 14.05 -1.70
C ASN A 3 9.65 13.03 -2.82
N SER A 4 10.54 12.95 -3.81
CA SER A 4 10.37 12.06 -4.97
C SER A 4 10.22 10.59 -4.59
N LEU A 5 10.73 10.17 -3.42
CA LEU A 5 10.61 8.79 -2.94
C LEU A 5 9.20 8.49 -2.41
N ASP A 6 8.62 9.41 -1.63
CA ASP A 6 7.29 9.21 -1.03
C ASP A 6 6.20 9.10 -2.11
N VAL A 7 6.36 9.86 -3.20
CA VAL A 7 5.49 9.77 -4.39
C VAL A 7 5.56 8.38 -5.02
N LYS A 8 6.77 7.85 -5.26
CA LYS A 8 6.96 6.52 -5.85
C LYS A 8 6.38 5.41 -4.98
N ILE A 9 6.62 5.45 -3.67
CA ILE A 9 6.06 4.48 -2.71
C ILE A 9 4.53 4.50 -2.76
N SER A 10 3.92 5.69 -2.82
CA SER A 10 2.47 5.85 -2.95
C SER A 10 1.94 5.24 -4.25
N GLU A 11 2.63 5.48 -5.37
CA GLU A 11 2.28 4.93 -6.67
C GLU A 11 2.40 3.40 -6.69
N ASN A 12 3.43 2.85 -6.06
CA ASN A 12 3.61 1.40 -5.92
C ASN A 12 2.46 0.79 -5.11
N ILE A 13 2.14 1.35 -3.93
CA ILE A 13 1.01 0.88 -3.11
C ILE A 13 -0.30 0.92 -3.89
N LYS A 14 -0.56 2.02 -4.60
CA LYS A 14 -1.74 2.17 -5.45
C LYS A 14 -1.78 1.07 -6.50
N ARG A 15 -0.69 0.87 -7.24
CA ARG A 15 -0.59 -0.12 -8.31
C ARG A 15 -0.88 -1.53 -7.79
N GLU A 16 -0.24 -1.95 -6.70
CA GLU A 16 -0.42 -3.31 -6.18
C GLU A 16 -1.86 -3.54 -5.66
N ILE A 17 -2.47 -2.53 -5.03
CA ILE A 17 -3.88 -2.60 -4.63
C ILE A 17 -4.79 -2.75 -5.85
N GLU A 18 -4.59 -1.94 -6.89
CA GLU A 18 -5.43 -1.96 -8.10
C GLU A 18 -5.24 -3.24 -8.92
N GLN A 19 -4.03 -3.78 -8.97
CA GLN A 19 -3.71 -5.02 -9.72
C GLN A 19 -4.07 -6.30 -8.97
N SER A 20 -4.22 -6.25 -7.65
CA SER A 20 -4.56 -7.44 -6.84
C SER A 20 -5.89 -8.09 -7.17
N GLY A 21 -6.80 -7.38 -7.86
CA GLY A 21 -8.18 -7.83 -8.09
C GLY A 21 -9.03 -7.90 -6.81
N LYS A 22 -8.51 -7.49 -5.66
CA LYS A 22 -9.22 -7.46 -4.38
C LYS A 22 -9.98 -6.16 -4.21
N SER A 23 -11.15 -6.22 -3.60
CA SER A 23 -11.87 -5.00 -3.23
C SER A 23 -11.17 -4.29 -2.06
N LYS A 24 -11.32 -2.96 -2.00
CA LYS A 24 -10.82 -2.15 -0.87
C LYS A 24 -11.37 -2.62 0.49
N SER A 25 -12.58 -3.19 0.51
CA SER A 25 -13.18 -3.74 1.73
C SER A 25 -12.48 -5.02 2.20
N GLU A 26 -12.11 -5.92 1.28
CA GLU A 26 -11.36 -7.13 1.60
C GLU A 26 -9.97 -6.80 2.14
N ILE A 27 -9.27 -5.88 1.46
CA ILE A 27 -7.95 -5.40 1.89
C ILE A 27 -8.03 -4.77 3.28
N ALA A 28 -9.01 -3.87 3.49
CA ALA A 28 -9.21 -3.20 4.77
C ALA A 28 -9.40 -4.21 5.93
N LYS A 29 -10.24 -5.23 5.71
CA LYS A 29 -10.48 -6.30 6.68
C LYS A 29 -9.21 -7.10 6.95
N ALA A 30 -8.44 -7.44 5.91
CA ALA A 30 -7.23 -8.24 6.04
C ALA A 30 -6.10 -7.52 6.80
N ILE A 31 -5.91 -6.23 6.55
CA ILE A 31 -4.82 -5.46 7.17
C ILE A 31 -5.24 -4.74 8.48
N GLY A 32 -6.52 -4.84 8.85
CA GLY A 32 -7.06 -4.32 10.11
C GLY A 32 -7.25 -2.80 10.13
N VAL A 33 -7.71 -2.23 9.02
CA VAL A 33 -8.00 -0.79 8.89
C VAL A 33 -9.40 -0.54 8.33
N SER A 34 -9.82 0.72 8.24
CA SER A 34 -11.10 1.08 7.62
C SER A 34 -10.99 1.11 6.08
N LYS A 35 -12.09 0.83 5.38
CA LYS A 35 -12.16 1.00 3.91
C LYS A 35 -11.77 2.42 3.46
N PRO A 36 -12.21 3.51 4.12
CA PRO A 36 -11.73 4.86 3.81
C PRO A 36 -10.20 5.00 3.93
N THR A 37 -9.58 4.37 4.93
CA THR A 37 -8.12 4.36 5.09
C THR A 37 -7.43 3.77 3.86
N VAL A 38 -7.91 2.63 3.34
CA VAL A 38 -7.40 2.04 2.09
C VAL A 38 -7.57 2.98 0.90
N SER A 39 -8.70 3.69 0.79
CA SER A 39 -8.89 4.71 -0.24
C SER A 39 -7.92 5.88 -0.12
N GLN A 40 -7.51 6.25 1.10
CA GLN A 40 -6.50 7.29 1.31
C GLN A 40 -5.10 6.82 0.92
N TYR A 41 -4.76 5.54 1.15
CA TYR A 41 -3.53 4.93 0.62
C TYR A 41 -3.50 4.97 -0.92
N VAL A 42 -4.58 4.54 -1.57
CA VAL A 42 -4.70 4.54 -3.04
C VAL A 42 -4.61 5.95 -3.65
N SER A 43 -5.02 6.98 -2.91
CA SER A 43 -4.90 8.38 -3.35
C SER A 43 -3.59 9.06 -2.94
N GLY A 44 -2.69 8.35 -2.26
CA GLY A 44 -1.41 8.90 -1.77
C GLY A 44 -1.55 9.93 -0.65
N ARG A 45 -2.75 10.12 -0.08
CA ARG A 45 -3.00 11.16 0.95
C ARG A 45 -2.34 10.86 2.29
N ILE A 46 -2.21 9.57 2.61
CA ILE A 46 -1.54 9.09 3.82
C ILE A 46 -0.71 7.86 3.47
N GLN A 47 0.33 7.60 4.27
CA GLN A 47 1.11 6.37 4.20
C GLN A 47 0.63 5.33 5.22
N PRO A 48 0.72 4.02 4.91
CA PRO A 48 0.55 2.98 5.91
C PRO A 48 1.69 3.02 6.94
N SER A 49 1.41 2.61 8.18
CA SER A 49 2.48 2.29 9.13
C SER A 49 3.29 1.09 8.63
N LEU A 50 4.53 0.89 9.10
CA LEU A 50 5.31 -0.30 8.76
C LEU A 50 4.56 -1.61 9.06
N SER A 51 3.82 -1.66 10.17
CA SER A 51 3.01 -2.82 10.53
C SER A 51 1.85 -3.07 9.56
N THR A 52 1.23 -1.99 9.06
CA THR A 52 0.15 -2.05 8.07
C THR A 52 0.69 -2.43 6.70
N LEU A 53 1.84 -1.89 6.31
CA LEU A 53 2.52 -2.23 5.07
C LEU A 53 2.90 -3.72 5.05
N SER A 54 3.49 -4.24 6.13
CA SER A 54 3.81 -5.67 6.24
C SER A 54 2.56 -6.56 6.08
N LYS A 55 1.44 -6.20 6.70
CA LYS A 55 0.16 -6.92 6.50
C LYS A 55 -0.34 -6.84 5.07
N LEU A 56 -0.21 -5.68 4.44
CA LEU A 56 -0.59 -5.48 3.04
C LEU A 56 0.26 -6.36 2.11
N CYS A 57 1.58 -6.35 2.29
CA CYS A 57 2.51 -7.19 1.55
C CYS A 57 2.15 -8.67 1.67
N ASN A 58 1.94 -9.15 2.89
CA ASN A 58 1.56 -10.54 3.13
C ASN A 58 0.20 -10.91 2.50
N PHE A 59 -0.79 -10.01 2.58
CA PHE A 59 -2.13 -10.27 2.03
C PHE A 59 -2.15 -10.27 0.51
N LEU A 60 -1.37 -9.39 -0.13
CA LEU A 60 -1.28 -9.27 -1.58
C LEU A 60 -0.22 -10.18 -2.20
N ASN A 61 0.58 -10.87 -1.37
CA ASN A 61 1.70 -11.71 -1.80
C ASN A 61 2.73 -10.94 -2.65
N ILE A 62 3.15 -9.78 -2.16
CA ILE A 62 4.14 -8.88 -2.77
C ILE A 62 5.32 -8.64 -1.83
N SER A 63 6.51 -8.39 -2.37
CA SER A 63 7.68 -8.00 -1.56
C SER A 63 7.55 -6.55 -1.05
N ALA A 64 8.14 -6.27 0.12
CA ALA A 64 8.29 -4.90 0.59
C ALA A 64 9.28 -4.11 -0.31
N ASP A 65 10.25 -4.77 -0.92
CA ASP A 65 11.26 -4.15 -1.79
C ASP A 65 10.60 -3.54 -3.04
N GLU A 66 9.59 -4.22 -3.59
CA GLU A 66 8.79 -3.75 -4.73
C GLU A 66 7.98 -2.49 -4.40
N ILE A 67 7.66 -2.27 -3.12
CA ILE A 67 6.97 -1.06 -2.66
C ILE A 67 7.97 0.05 -2.34
N LEU A 68 9.06 -0.30 -1.64
CA LEU A 68 9.99 0.65 -1.01
C LEU A 68 11.14 1.10 -1.91
N GLU A 69 11.19 0.64 -3.16
CA GLU A 69 12.28 0.94 -4.11
C GLU A 69 13.66 0.51 -3.57
N ILE A 70 13.70 -0.59 -2.83
CA ILE A 70 14.94 -1.14 -2.27
C ILE A 70 15.50 -2.13 -3.28
N GLN A 71 16.77 -1.98 -3.61
CA GLN A 71 17.53 -2.97 -4.38
C GLN A 71 18.57 -3.62 -3.46
N PRO A 72 18.84 -4.93 -3.61
CA PRO A 72 19.89 -5.61 -2.87
C PRO A 72 21.30 -5.09 -3.19
#